data_AF-A0A819QUA0-F1
#
_entry.id   AF-A0A819QUA0-F1
#
_cell.length_a   1.000
_cell.length_b   1.000
_cell.length_c   1.000
_cell.angle_alpha   90.00
_cell.angle_beta   90.00
_cell.angle_gamma   90.00
#
_symmetry.space_group_name_H-M   'P 1'
#
loop_
_entity.id
_entity.type
_entity.pdbx_description
1 polymer ?
#
loop_
_entity_poly.entity_id
_entity_poly.type
_entity_poly.pdbx_seq_one_letter_code
_entity_poly.pdbx_strand_id
1 'polypeptide(L)' 'LTAPTVIAKLTTTPTVPTTSATIAKATVTLPNCGDGVMNGNETDQDCGGGTCPKCQNGLKCQQRNDCVSDVCTGGFCQGK' A
#
# COMPACT_ATOMS: atom_id res chain seq x y z
N LEU A 1 41.23 -5.15 -10.39
CA LEU A 1 40.54 -4.86 -9.11
C LEU A 1 39.77 -3.55 -9.31
N THR A 2 38.54 -3.66 -9.82
CA THR A 2 37.25 -3.42 -9.13
C THR A 2 36.70 -2.02 -9.42
N ALA A 3 35.95 -1.91 -10.51
CA ALA A 3 34.87 -0.94 -10.66
C ALA A 3 33.58 -1.54 -10.06
N PRO A 4 32.49 -0.76 -9.88
CA PRO A 4 32.36 0.49 -9.16
C PRO A 4 31.46 0.29 -7.92
N THR A 5 31.53 1.21 -6.95
CA THR A 5 30.65 1.24 -5.76
C THR A 5 29.19 1.45 -6.17
N VAL A 6 28.45 0.37 -6.33
CA VAL A 6 26.99 0.38 -6.45
C VAL A 6 26.43 0.72 -5.07
N ILE A 7 26.29 2.03 -4.78
CA ILE A 7 25.38 2.47 -3.72
C ILE A 7 23.99 2.20 -4.27
N ALA A 8 23.50 0.97 -4.08
CA ALA A 8 22.12 0.63 -4.37
C ALA A 8 21.26 1.58 -3.54
N LYS A 9 20.63 2.54 -4.23
CA LYS A 9 19.56 3.33 -3.65
C LYS A 9 18.57 2.32 -3.06
N LEU A 10 18.25 2.43 -1.77
CA LEU A 10 17.08 1.78 -1.19
C LEU A 10 15.83 2.39 -1.85
N THR A 11 15.58 2.00 -3.10
CA THR A 11 14.30 2.17 -3.80
C THR A 11 13.50 0.88 -3.66
N THR A 12 13.59 0.23 -2.50
CA THR A 12 12.68 -0.82 -2.12
C THR A 12 11.36 -0.15 -1.79
N THR A 13 10.43 -0.18 -2.73
CA THR A 13 9.02 -0.34 -2.36
C THR A 13 8.93 -1.36 -1.23
N PRO A 14 8.14 -1.13 -0.17
CA PRO A 14 8.02 -2.08 0.93
C PRO A 14 7.35 -3.36 0.43
N THR A 15 8.14 -4.27 -0.15
CA THR A 15 7.73 -5.65 -0.38
C THR A 15 7.76 -6.32 0.98
N VAL A 16 6.61 -6.39 1.65
CA VAL A 16 6.47 -7.09 2.93
C VAL A 16 6.89 -8.55 2.73
N PRO A 17 7.82 -9.09 3.53
CA PRO A 17 8.23 -10.48 3.40
C PRO A 17 7.06 -11.40 3.72
N THR A 18 6.67 -12.23 2.76
CA THR A 18 5.56 -13.21 2.83
C THR A 18 5.83 -14.40 3.74
N THR A 19 6.89 -14.37 4.56
CA THR A 19 7.21 -15.45 5.50
C THR A 19 6.86 -15.01 6.92
N SER A 20 5.60 -15.16 7.31
CA SER A 20 5.18 -15.18 8.71
C SER A 20 5.88 -16.33 9.43
N ALA A 21 7.03 -16.03 10.05
CA ALA A 21 7.74 -16.94 10.93
C ALA A 21 7.22 -16.75 12.37
N THR A 22 6.65 -17.82 12.90
CA THR A 22 6.12 -17.99 14.25
C THR A 22 7.12 -17.60 15.34
N ILE A 23 6.96 -16.41 15.94
CA ILE A 23 7.39 -16.14 17.33
C ILE A 23 6.29 -15.29 17.98
N ALA A 24 5.67 -15.84 19.03
CA ALA A 24 4.69 -15.16 19.86
C ALA A 24 5.34 -13.93 20.52
N LYS A 25 5.13 -12.74 19.94
CA LYS A 25 5.61 -11.47 20.47
C LYS A 25 4.55 -10.44 20.11
N ALA A 26 3.96 -9.80 21.12
CA ALA A 26 2.89 -8.79 21.02
C ALA A 26 2.81 -8.19 19.62
N THR A 27 1.78 -8.60 18.86
CA THR A 27 1.68 -8.37 17.41
C THR A 27 1.46 -6.90 17.15
N VAL A 28 2.55 -6.16 16.99
CA VAL A 28 2.52 -4.92 16.22
C VAL A 28 2.35 -5.38 14.76
N THR A 29 1.12 -5.70 14.37
CA THR A 29 0.77 -5.96 12.98
C THR A 29 1.08 -4.68 12.23
N LEU A 30 2.17 -4.70 11.46
CA LEU A 30 2.50 -3.58 10.59
C LEU A 30 1.40 -3.48 9.52
N PRO A 31 0.94 -2.27 9.21
CA PRO A 31 -0.12 -2.09 8.22
C PRO A 31 0.29 -2.72 6.89
N ASN A 32 -0.58 -3.57 6.34
CA ASN A 32 -0.34 -4.33 5.13
C ASN A 32 -1.58 -4.28 4.24
N CYS A 33 -1.38 -3.96 2.96
CA CYS A 33 -2.41 -3.79 1.95
C CYS A 33 -3.15 -5.07 1.52
N GLY A 34 -3.19 -6.10 2.34
CA GLY A 34 -3.83 -7.39 2.05
C GLY A 34 -4.09 -8.20 3.31
N ASP A 35 -4.12 -7.54 4.48
CA ASP A 35 -4.42 -8.18 5.76
C ASP A 35 -5.92 -8.17 6.08
N GLY A 36 -6.75 -7.54 5.25
CA GLY A 36 -8.19 -7.49 5.46
C GLY A 36 -8.60 -6.39 6.44
N VAL A 37 -7.71 -5.48 6.81
CA VAL A 37 -7.96 -4.47 7.85
C VAL A 37 -7.58 -3.09 7.33
N MET A 38 -8.56 -2.17 7.31
CA MET A 38 -8.29 -0.77 6.97
C MET A 38 -7.34 -0.13 7.99
N ASN A 39 -6.06 -0.02 7.66
CA ASN A 39 -5.02 0.46 8.58
C ASN A 39 -3.90 1.24 7.87
N GLY A 40 -3.00 1.84 8.67
CA GLY A 40 -1.88 2.61 8.14
C GLY A 40 -2.31 3.81 7.31
N ASN A 41 -1.96 3.80 6.02
CA ASN A 41 -2.23 4.89 5.08
C ASN A 41 -3.41 4.62 4.13
N GLU A 42 -4.06 3.47 4.25
CA GLU A 42 -5.16 3.06 3.37
C GLU A 42 -6.34 4.02 3.38
N THR A 43 -6.97 4.20 2.22
CA THR A 43 -8.21 4.99 2.09
C THR A 43 -9.47 4.14 2.07
N ASP A 44 -9.33 2.87 1.71
CA ASP A 44 -10.30 1.80 1.93
C ASP A 44 -9.53 0.51 2.29
N GLN A 45 -10.23 -0.51 2.79
CA GLN A 45 -9.63 -1.78 3.21
C GLN A 45 -8.71 -2.34 2.11
N ASP A 46 -7.42 -2.51 2.43
CA ASP A 46 -6.41 -3.09 1.54
C ASP A 46 -6.09 -2.25 0.27
N CYS A 47 -6.49 -0.97 0.20
CA CYS A 47 -6.23 -0.12 -0.98
C CYS A 47 -6.11 1.39 -0.71
N GLY A 48 -5.50 2.08 -1.69
CA GLY A 48 -5.33 3.52 -1.72
C GLY A 48 -4.17 4.01 -0.85
N GLY A 49 -4.20 5.29 -0.46
CA GLY A 49 -3.19 5.83 0.45
C GLY A 49 -1.82 6.07 -0.18
N GLY A 50 -1.73 6.01 -1.51
CA GLY A 50 -0.51 6.12 -2.30
C GLY A 50 0.55 5.01 -2.09
N THR A 51 0.42 4.23 -1.01
CA THR A 51 1.34 3.13 -0.65
C THR A 51 0.76 1.77 -1.03
N CYS A 52 -0.57 1.63 -0.97
CA CYS A 52 -1.30 0.42 -1.34
C CYS A 52 -1.78 0.47 -2.80
N PRO A 53 -2.19 -0.68 -3.37
CA PRO A 53 -2.79 -0.73 -4.69
C PRO A 53 -3.95 0.25 -4.82
N LYS A 54 -4.16 0.81 -6.00
CA LYS A 54 -5.27 1.73 -6.24
C LYS A 54 -6.62 1.02 -6.02
N CYS A 55 -7.54 1.70 -5.37
CA CYS A 55 -8.90 1.27 -5.13
C CYS A 55 -9.74 1.22 -6.43
N GLN A 56 -10.60 0.21 -6.54
CA GLN A 56 -11.59 0.11 -7.61
C GLN A 56 -12.73 1.11 -7.43
N ASN A 57 -13.55 1.27 -8.47
CA ASN A 57 -14.74 2.13 -8.43
C ASN A 57 -15.70 1.67 -7.31
N GLY A 58 -16.30 2.62 -6.60
CA GLY A 58 -17.20 2.39 -5.47
C GLY A 58 -16.52 2.32 -4.11
N LEU A 59 -15.19 2.16 -4.05
CA LEU A 59 -14.41 2.19 -2.82
C LEU A 59 -14.06 3.62 -2.42
N LYS A 60 -13.74 3.81 -1.14
CA LYS A 60 -13.36 5.09 -0.56
C LYS A 60 -12.01 5.57 -1.06
N CYS A 61 -11.92 6.89 -1.21
CA CYS A 61 -10.70 7.58 -1.61
C CYS A 61 -10.60 8.93 -0.91
N GLN A 62 -9.38 9.45 -0.78
CA GLN A 62 -9.14 10.82 -0.34
C GLN A 62 -8.57 11.69 -1.45
N GLN A 63 -7.87 11.09 -2.41
CA GLN A 63 -7.21 11.74 -3.51
C GLN A 63 -7.45 10.99 -4.82
N ARG A 64 -7.25 11.68 -5.94
CA ARG A 64 -7.42 11.07 -7.27
C ARG A 64 -6.50 9.87 -7.47
N ASN A 65 -5.26 9.94 -7.00
CA ASN A 65 -4.28 8.85 -7.15
C ASN A 65 -4.63 7.59 -6.36
N ASP A 66 -5.60 7.63 -5.45
CA ASP A 66 -6.08 6.45 -4.74
C ASP A 66 -6.91 5.54 -5.66
N CYS A 67 -7.50 6.08 -6.72
CA CYS A 67 -8.43 5.36 -7.57
C CYS A 67 -7.76 4.85 -8.84
N VAL A 68 -8.09 3.62 -9.27
CA VAL A 68 -7.63 3.07 -10.56
C VAL A 68 -8.01 3.99 -11.72
N SER A 69 -9.19 4.60 -11.62
CA SER A 69 -9.70 5.57 -12.58
C SER A 69 -9.05 6.95 -12.49
N ASP A 70 -8.32 7.30 -11.44
CA ASP A 70 -7.91 8.68 -11.14
C ASP A 70 -9.10 9.67 -10.96
N VAL A 71 -10.28 9.17 -10.57
CA VAL A 71 -11.45 10.00 -10.22
C VAL A 71 -11.89 9.68 -8.79
N CYS A 72 -11.67 10.62 -7.89
CA CYS A 72 -12.21 10.59 -6.53
C CYS A 72 -13.25 11.71 -6.38
N THR A 73 -14.52 11.34 -6.29
CA THR A 73 -15.64 12.29 -6.20
C THR A 73 -16.56 11.89 -5.07
N GLY A 74 -16.89 12.83 -4.19
CA GLY A 74 -17.75 12.55 -3.02
C GLY A 74 -17.12 11.57 -2.02
N GLY A 75 -15.80 11.41 -2.04
CA GLY A 75 -15.08 10.45 -1.19
C GLY A 75 -15.07 9.01 -1.71
N PHE A 76 -15.52 8.78 -2.95
CA PHE A 76 -15.53 7.46 -3.58
C PHE A 76 -14.88 7.49 -4.97
N CYS A 77 -14.23 6.38 -5.32
CA CYS A 77 -13.67 6.16 -6.64
C CYS A 77 -14.80 5.99 -7.66
N GLN A 78 -14.73 6.72 -8.77
CA GLN A 78 -15.74 6.67 -9.83
C GLN A 78 -15.13 6.27 -11.17
N GLY A 79 -15.95 5.76 -12.09
CA GLY A 79 -15.53 5.56 -13.47
C GLY A 79 -15.22 6.89 -14.17
N LYS A 80 -14.37 6.83 -15.21
CA LYS A 80 -14.19 7.93 -16.16
C LYS A 80 -15.38 8.03 -17.11
#